data_AF-A0A7C4B5B8-F1
#
_entry.id   AF-A0A7C4B5B8-F1
#
_cell.length_a   1.000
_cell.length_b   1.000
_cell.length_c   1.000
_cell.angle_alpha   90.00
_cell.angle_beta   90.00
_cell.angle_gamma   90.00
#
_symmetry.space_group_name_H-M   'P 1'
#
loop_
_entity.id
_entity.type
_entity.pdbx_description
1 polymer ?
#
loop_
_entity_poly.entity_id
_entity_poly.type
_entity_poly.pdbx_seq_one_letter_code
_entity_poly.pdbx_strand_id
1 'polypeptide(L)'
;MMEAVTFQLYEITILLLFALIGSIISTKLGQSTLLGYIIVGMLIGPNIHISILGFEYNGLIGKDESMEQIIYLFSEIGVMLLLFFVGLDFSLKRLKNARNPAIILALSDVGLMLFAGFILGAVFAWPIQDTFFLACIIGMSSVGVTAKVIEKMNMDRENRDTLIGMMLIEDFLSIIMISIAASFINKSTSNDLFMVITGLIVIFVFFLLLYAYIVPAILKRMSHIQESEIMA
;
A
#
# COMPACT_ATOMS: atom_id res chain seq x y z
N MET A 1 -26.91 -22.68 -8.32
CA MET A 1 -26.32 -21.42 -8.85
C MET A 1 -26.97 -20.20 -8.21
N MET A 2 -28.29 -20.02 -8.28
CA MET A 2 -28.98 -18.86 -7.70
C MET A 2 -28.93 -18.77 -6.16
N GLU A 3 -28.93 -19.90 -5.45
CA GLU A 3 -28.71 -19.96 -3.99
C GLU A 3 -27.28 -19.56 -3.57
N ALA A 4 -26.27 -19.93 -4.36
CA ALA A 4 -24.88 -19.55 -4.07
C ALA A 4 -24.67 -18.04 -4.25
N VAL A 5 -25.24 -17.46 -5.31
CA VAL A 5 -25.18 -16.01 -5.55
C VAL A 5 -25.89 -15.23 -4.45
N THR A 6 -27.05 -15.70 -4.00
CA THR A 6 -27.78 -15.04 -2.90
C THR A 6 -27.03 -15.13 -1.57
N PHE A 7 -26.34 -16.24 -1.29
CA PHE A 7 -25.47 -16.37 -0.13
C PHE A 7 -24.29 -15.38 -0.17
N GLN A 8 -23.60 -15.27 -1.31
CA GLN A 8 -22.50 -14.30 -1.48
C GLN A 8 -22.97 -12.85 -1.33
N LEU A 9 -24.13 -12.50 -1.89
CA LEU A 9 -24.71 -11.17 -1.72
C LEU A 9 -25.03 -10.86 -0.25
N TYR A 10 -25.49 -11.86 0.51
CA TYR A 10 -25.73 -11.73 1.93
C TYR A 10 -24.43 -11.45 2.70
N GLU A 11 -23.36 -12.18 2.41
CA GLU A 11 -22.04 -11.95 3.04
C GLU A 11 -21.45 -10.59 2.70
N ILE A 12 -21.55 -10.13 1.45
CA ILE A 12 -21.14 -8.77 1.05
C ILE A 12 -21.97 -7.73 1.80
N THR A 13 -23.27 -7.96 1.94
CA THR A 13 -24.15 -7.04 2.68
C THR A 13 -23.74 -6.93 4.14
N ILE A 14 -23.45 -8.06 4.80
CA ILE A 14 -22.91 -8.08 6.17
C ILE A 14 -21.58 -7.31 6.22
N LEU A 15 -20.65 -7.62 5.32
CA LEU A 15 -19.34 -6.99 5.28
C LEU A 15 -19.45 -5.46 5.18
N LEU A 16 -20.27 -4.95 4.25
CA LEU A 16 -20.48 -3.52 4.06
C LEU A 16 -21.19 -2.88 5.25
N LEU A 17 -22.20 -3.55 5.82
CA LEU A 17 -22.95 -3.04 6.97
C LEU A 17 -22.06 -2.92 8.21
N PHE A 18 -21.28 -3.95 8.51
CA PHE A 18 -20.36 -3.91 9.64
C PHE A 18 -19.20 -2.94 9.38
N ALA A 19 -18.69 -2.84 8.15
CA ALA A 19 -17.68 -1.84 7.79
C ALA A 19 -18.19 -0.41 8.01
N LEU A 20 -19.46 -0.13 7.67
CA LEU A 20 -20.12 1.15 7.95
C LEU A 20 -20.16 1.43 9.46
N ILE A 21 -20.60 0.46 10.26
CA ILE A 21 -20.65 0.57 11.73
C ILE A 21 -19.26 0.84 12.29
N GLY A 22 -18.24 0.06 11.88
CA GLY A 22 -16.86 0.24 12.30
C GLY A 22 -16.29 1.61 11.91
N SER A 23 -16.63 2.11 10.72
CA SER A 23 -16.26 3.45 10.27
C SER A 23 -16.85 4.56 11.16
N ILE A 24 -18.13 4.45 11.50
CA ILE A 24 -18.82 5.43 12.35
C ILE A 24 -18.23 5.41 13.76
N ILE A 25 -18.04 4.22 14.34
CA ILE A 25 -17.48 4.05 15.69
C ILE A 25 -16.05 4.61 15.75
N SER A 26 -15.18 4.20 14.83
CA SER A 26 -13.79 4.68 14.78
C SER A 26 -13.73 6.20 14.63
N THR A 27 -14.52 6.78 13.73
CA THR A 27 -14.58 8.25 13.55
C THR A 27 -15.08 8.94 14.82
N LYS A 28 -16.09 8.40 15.50
CA LYS A 28 -16.63 8.95 16.75
C LYS A 28 -15.61 8.91 17.90
N LEU A 29 -14.73 7.90 17.90
CA LEU A 29 -13.63 7.76 18.85
C LEU A 29 -12.40 8.62 18.48
N GLY A 30 -12.46 9.42 17.40
CA GLY A 30 -11.33 10.21 16.90
C GLY A 30 -10.25 9.39 16.23
N GLN A 31 -10.54 8.15 15.83
CA GLN A 31 -9.61 7.23 15.18
C GLN A 31 -9.78 7.26 13.65
N SER A 32 -8.76 6.80 12.92
CA SER A 32 -8.88 6.60 11.46
C SER A 32 -9.93 5.53 11.16
N THR A 33 -10.76 5.78 10.15
CA THR A 33 -11.75 4.82 9.63
C THR A 33 -11.15 3.46 9.27
N LEU A 34 -9.86 3.44 8.88
CA LEU A 34 -9.13 2.22 8.57
C LEU A 34 -9.08 1.25 9.77
N LEU A 35 -8.86 1.79 10.97
CA LEU A 35 -8.83 0.98 12.19
C LEU A 35 -10.17 0.27 12.41
N GLY A 36 -11.28 0.98 12.15
CA GLY A 36 -12.62 0.41 12.21
C GLY A 36 -12.81 -0.74 11.23
N TYR A 37 -12.34 -0.60 9.98
CA TYR A 37 -12.42 -1.66 8.98
C TYR A 37 -11.60 -2.90 9.35
N ILE A 38 -10.38 -2.71 9.87
CA ILE A 38 -9.51 -3.82 10.28
C ILE A 38 -10.14 -4.59 11.45
N ILE A 39 -10.58 -3.90 12.50
CA ILE A 39 -11.19 -4.53 13.68
C ILE A 39 -12.45 -5.30 13.26
N VAL A 40 -13.31 -4.67 12.47
CA VAL A 40 -14.51 -5.32 11.95
C VAL A 40 -14.15 -6.53 11.10
N GLY A 41 -13.22 -6.41 10.16
CA GLY A 41 -12.78 -7.50 9.30
C GLY A 41 -12.22 -8.68 10.09
N MET A 42 -11.46 -8.41 11.16
CA MET A 42 -11.02 -9.45 12.09
C MET A 42 -12.20 -10.11 12.80
N LEU A 43 -13.19 -9.32 13.26
CA LEU A 43 -14.35 -9.84 13.98
C LEU A 43 -15.32 -10.63 13.10
N ILE A 44 -15.55 -10.25 11.86
CA ILE A 44 -16.53 -10.92 10.99
C ILE A 44 -15.89 -11.96 10.06
N GLY A 45 -14.57 -11.92 9.91
CA GLY A 45 -13.84 -12.74 8.97
C GLY A 45 -13.81 -14.23 9.34
N PRO A 46 -13.51 -15.11 8.38
CA PRO A 46 -13.63 -16.56 8.54
C PRO A 46 -12.58 -17.21 9.46
N ASN A 47 -11.56 -16.46 9.89
CA ASN A 47 -10.42 -16.99 10.66
C ASN A 47 -10.52 -16.73 12.17
N ILE A 48 -11.57 -16.04 12.62
CA ILE A 48 -11.77 -15.79 14.05
C ILE A 48 -12.47 -16.98 14.70
N HIS A 49 -11.86 -17.52 15.73
CA HIS A 49 -12.42 -18.59 16.55
C HIS A 49 -12.32 -18.16 18.00
N ILE A 50 -13.46 -17.80 18.59
CA ILE A 50 -13.56 -17.42 20.00
C ILE A 50 -14.49 -18.41 20.68
N SER A 51 -13.95 -19.11 21.69
CA SER A 51 -14.74 -19.97 22.58
C SER A 51 -14.67 -19.43 24.00
N ILE A 52 -15.80 -18.92 24.51
CA ILE A 52 -15.90 -18.36 25.87
C ILE A 52 -17.11 -18.98 26.55
N LEU A 53 -16.89 -19.63 27.71
CA LEU A 53 -17.95 -20.18 28.56
C LEU A 53 -18.96 -21.08 27.80
N GLY A 54 -18.50 -21.78 26.75
CA GLY A 54 -19.32 -22.68 25.93
C GLY A 54 -20.02 -22.03 24.73
N PHE A 55 -19.86 -20.72 24.51
CA PHE A 55 -20.27 -20.05 23.28
C PHE A 55 -19.13 -20.08 22.27
N GLU A 56 -19.39 -20.65 21.10
CA GLU A 56 -18.46 -20.65 19.97
C GLU A 56 -18.87 -19.61 18.94
N TYR A 57 -17.92 -18.75 18.58
CA TYR A 57 -18.06 -17.78 17.52
C TYR A 57 -17.00 -18.03 16.45
N ASN A 58 -17.46 -18.29 15.22
CA ASN A 58 -16.62 -18.72 14.08
C ASN A 58 -16.65 -17.70 12.92
N GLY A 59 -16.88 -16.42 13.23
CA GLY A 59 -17.07 -15.38 12.21
C GLY A 59 -18.48 -15.38 11.60
N LEU A 60 -18.75 -14.39 10.76
CA LEU A 60 -20.02 -14.23 10.03
C LEU A 60 -19.88 -14.54 8.53
N ILE A 61 -18.64 -14.52 8.02
CA ILE A 61 -18.30 -14.82 6.62
C ILE A 61 -17.70 -16.21 6.55
N GLY A 62 -18.17 -17.04 5.61
CA GLY A 62 -17.69 -18.40 5.40
C GLY A 62 -16.31 -18.46 4.74
N LYS A 63 -15.63 -19.61 4.89
CA LYS A 63 -14.45 -19.98 4.09
C LYS A 63 -14.90 -20.53 2.74
N ASP A 64 -15.36 -19.65 1.86
CA ASP A 64 -15.61 -19.96 0.44
C ASP A 64 -14.51 -19.32 -0.42
N GLU A 65 -13.78 -20.13 -1.18
CA GLU A 65 -12.73 -19.66 -2.11
C GLU A 65 -13.30 -18.65 -3.12
N SER A 66 -14.55 -18.83 -3.54
CA SER A 66 -15.20 -17.92 -4.49
C SER A 66 -15.42 -16.55 -3.88
N MET A 67 -15.84 -16.52 -2.60
CA MET A 67 -16.04 -15.27 -1.86
C MET A 67 -14.71 -14.57 -1.57
N GLU A 68 -13.67 -15.33 -1.20
CA GLU A 68 -12.32 -14.80 -1.00
C GLU A 68 -11.79 -14.12 -2.26
N GLN A 69 -11.97 -14.73 -3.43
CA GLN A 69 -11.59 -14.13 -4.71
C GLN A 69 -12.37 -12.85 -5.02
N ILE A 70 -13.67 -12.81 -4.71
CA ILE A 70 -14.49 -11.61 -4.88
C ILE A 70 -13.97 -10.50 -3.96
N ILE A 71 -13.79 -10.77 -2.67
CA ILE A 71 -13.28 -9.79 -1.70
C ILE A 71 -11.90 -9.29 -2.14
N TYR A 72 -11.01 -10.18 -2.57
CA TYR A 72 -9.68 -9.84 -3.07
C TYR A 72 -9.77 -8.89 -4.26
N LEU A 73 -10.56 -9.24 -5.28
CA LEU A 73 -10.74 -8.41 -6.48
C LEU A 73 -11.28 -7.02 -6.14
N PHE A 74 -12.32 -6.93 -5.31
CA PHE A 74 -12.88 -5.64 -4.90
C PHE A 74 -11.90 -4.82 -4.06
N SER A 75 -11.09 -5.47 -3.22
CA SER A 75 -10.04 -4.80 -2.44
C SER A 75 -8.96 -4.20 -3.33
N GLU A 76 -8.54 -4.93 -4.36
CA GLU A 76 -7.52 -4.50 -5.31
C GLU A 76 -8.03 -3.31 -6.15
N ILE A 77 -9.26 -3.41 -6.68
CA ILE A 77 -9.91 -2.30 -7.38
C ILE A 77 -10.06 -1.08 -6.47
N GLY A 78 -10.47 -1.28 -5.22
CA GLY A 78 -10.62 -0.19 -4.25
C GLY A 78 -9.32 0.55 -3.97
N VAL A 79 -8.21 -0.18 -3.79
CA VAL A 79 -6.87 0.40 -3.61
C VAL A 79 -6.39 1.09 -4.89
N MET A 80 -6.58 0.48 -6.06
CA MET A 80 -6.22 1.09 -7.35
C MET A 80 -6.95 2.43 -7.57
N LEU A 81 -8.27 2.47 -7.32
CA LEU A 81 -9.06 3.68 -7.44
C LEU A 81 -8.61 4.74 -6.42
N LEU A 82 -8.34 4.36 -5.18
CA LEU A 82 -7.83 5.28 -4.15
C LEU A 82 -6.51 5.91 -4.60
N LEU A 83 -5.54 5.11 -5.03
CA LEU A 83 -4.24 5.60 -5.49
C LEU A 83 -4.36 6.43 -6.76
N PHE A 84 -5.31 6.11 -7.64
CA PHE A 84 -5.61 6.92 -8.82
C PHE A 84 -6.18 8.30 -8.45
N PHE A 85 -7.17 8.35 -7.56
CA PHE A 85 -7.74 9.63 -7.10
C PHE A 85 -6.71 10.49 -6.38
N VAL A 86 -5.90 9.89 -5.53
CA VAL A 86 -4.73 10.55 -4.92
C VAL A 86 -3.86 11.10 -6.05
N GLY A 87 -3.44 10.27 -7.00
CA GLY A 87 -2.62 10.70 -8.15
C GLY A 87 -3.19 11.88 -8.96
N LEU A 88 -4.51 12.00 -9.11
CA LEU A 88 -5.16 13.08 -9.85
C LEU A 88 -5.06 14.46 -9.16
N ASP A 89 -4.96 14.51 -7.83
CA ASP A 89 -4.82 15.78 -7.07
C ASP A 89 -3.41 16.39 -7.25
N PHE A 90 -2.44 15.60 -7.75
CA PHE A 90 -1.04 16.00 -7.87
C PHE A 90 -0.64 16.42 -9.28
N SER A 91 0.06 17.55 -9.37
CA SER A 91 0.71 17.96 -10.61
C SER A 91 2.19 17.58 -10.58
N LEU A 92 2.67 16.89 -11.62
CA LEU A 92 4.08 16.49 -11.77
C LEU A 92 5.08 17.65 -11.63
N LYS A 93 4.67 18.86 -12.04
CA LYS A 93 5.49 20.07 -11.91
C LYS A 93 5.76 20.44 -10.45
N ARG A 94 4.76 20.28 -9.57
CA ARG A 94 4.90 20.61 -8.14
C ARG A 94 5.71 19.56 -7.39
N LEU A 95 5.52 18.29 -7.72
CA LEU A 95 6.34 17.19 -7.19
C LEU A 95 7.84 17.42 -7.44
N LYS A 96 8.18 17.99 -8.59
CA LYS A 96 9.57 18.33 -8.93
C LYS A 96 10.15 19.41 -8.01
N ASN A 97 9.34 20.37 -7.56
CA ASN A 97 9.77 21.43 -6.64
C ASN A 97 9.95 20.89 -5.21
N ALA A 98 9.11 19.93 -4.80
CA ALA A 98 9.19 19.26 -3.50
C ALA A 98 10.22 18.11 -3.44
N ARG A 99 10.97 17.86 -4.52
CA ARG A 99 11.85 16.68 -4.64
C ARG A 99 12.93 16.62 -3.57
N ASN A 100 13.63 17.72 -3.32
CA ASN A 100 14.75 17.71 -2.38
C ASN A 100 14.30 17.40 -0.93
N PRO A 101 13.30 18.09 -0.36
CA PRO A 101 12.81 17.74 0.97
C PRO A 101 12.20 16.33 1.01
N ALA A 102 11.51 15.90 -0.04
CA ALA A 102 10.97 14.54 -0.14
C ALA A 102 12.05 13.44 -0.06
N ILE A 103 13.17 13.60 -0.78
CA ILE A 103 14.30 12.65 -0.74
C ILE A 103 14.92 12.58 0.65
N ILE A 104 15.14 13.74 1.28
CA ILE A 104 15.76 13.81 2.61
C ILE A 104 14.87 13.11 3.63
N LEU A 105 13.56 13.36 3.58
CA LEU A 105 12.60 12.73 4.49
C LEU A 105 12.52 11.22 4.27
N ALA A 106 12.39 10.76 3.03
CA ALA A 106 12.31 9.33 2.71
C ALA A 106 13.56 8.56 3.16
N LEU A 107 14.76 9.09 2.87
CA LEU A 107 16.01 8.46 3.29
C LEU A 107 16.19 8.46 4.80
N SER A 108 15.76 9.54 5.46
CA SER A 108 15.83 9.64 6.92
C SER A 108 14.87 8.66 7.59
N ASP A 109 13.63 8.58 7.12
CA ASP A 109 12.61 7.68 7.67
C ASP A 109 13.01 6.21 7.49
N VAL A 110 13.30 5.80 6.26
CA VAL A 110 13.77 4.43 5.96
C VAL A 110 15.04 4.10 6.76
N GLY A 111 16.00 5.03 6.83
CA GLY A 111 17.23 4.84 7.60
C GLY A 111 16.98 4.64 9.09
N LEU A 112 16.10 5.45 9.69
CA LEU A 112 15.73 5.35 11.10
C LEU A 112 14.96 4.06 11.39
N MET A 113 14.03 3.67 10.53
CA MET A 113 13.25 2.45 10.71
C MET A 113 14.09 1.18 10.55
N LEU A 114 15.01 1.17 9.58
CA LEU A 114 15.99 0.10 9.46
C LEU A 114 16.84 0.00 10.72
N PHE A 115 17.37 1.13 11.21
CA PHE A 115 18.16 1.16 12.44
C PHE A 115 17.37 0.63 13.65
N ALA A 116 16.11 1.02 13.80
CA ALA A 116 15.23 0.51 14.85
C ALA A 116 15.02 -1.01 14.73
N GLY A 117 14.78 -1.52 13.52
CA GLY A 117 14.65 -2.97 13.29
C GLY A 117 15.93 -3.75 13.60
N PHE A 118 17.09 -3.20 13.29
CA PHE A 118 18.38 -3.79 13.66
C PHE A 118 18.60 -3.83 15.17
N ILE A 119 18.22 -2.78 15.90
CA ILE A 119 18.24 -2.79 17.38
C ILE A 119 17.33 -3.90 17.91
N LEU A 120 16.10 -4.00 17.40
CA LEU A 120 15.15 -5.02 17.85
C LEU A 120 15.67 -6.43 17.59
N GLY A 121 16.18 -6.70 16.39
CA GLY A 121 16.77 -8.01 16.07
C GLY A 121 17.98 -8.33 16.96
N ALA A 122 18.81 -7.34 17.29
CA ALA A 122 19.91 -7.51 18.23
C ALA A 122 19.43 -7.83 19.66
N VAL A 123 18.38 -7.16 20.14
CA VAL A 123 17.76 -7.43 21.46
C VAL A 123 17.22 -8.86 21.54
N PHE A 124 16.59 -9.34 20.46
CA PHE A 124 16.11 -10.72 20.38
C PHE A 124 17.19 -11.76 20.03
N ALA A 125 18.44 -11.32 19.86
CA ALA A 125 19.57 -12.16 19.44
C ALA A 125 19.29 -12.95 18.16
N TRP A 126 18.57 -12.34 17.22
CA TRP A 126 18.21 -12.97 15.95
C TRP A 126 19.39 -13.02 14.98
N PRO A 127 19.44 -14.02 14.09
CA PRO A 127 20.36 -14.03 12.96
C PRO A 127 20.28 -12.74 12.15
N ILE A 128 21.39 -12.37 11.49
CA ILE A 128 21.47 -11.15 10.68
C ILE A 128 20.43 -11.12 9.55
N GLN A 129 20.08 -12.30 9.01
CA GLN A 129 19.09 -12.46 7.95
C GLN A 129 17.69 -12.12 8.47
N ASP A 130 17.30 -12.71 9.60
CA ASP A 130 16.00 -12.47 10.24
C ASP A 130 15.89 -11.03 10.75
N THR A 131 16.98 -10.47 11.27
CA THR A 131 17.07 -9.07 11.70
C THR A 131 16.91 -8.11 10.52
N PHE A 132 17.58 -8.37 9.39
CA PHE A 132 17.42 -7.56 8.19
C PHE A 132 15.99 -7.66 7.63
N PHE A 133 15.41 -8.86 7.63
CA PHE A 133 14.03 -9.08 7.22
C PHE A 133 13.04 -8.29 8.10
N LEU A 134 13.22 -8.34 9.42
CA LEU A 134 12.47 -7.53 10.38
C LEU A 134 12.64 -6.03 10.12
N ALA A 135 13.88 -5.58 9.90
CA ALA A 135 14.17 -4.18 9.61
C ALA A 135 13.48 -3.70 8.33
N CYS A 136 13.46 -4.52 7.27
CA CYS A 136 12.70 -4.24 6.06
C CYS A 136 11.21 -4.14 6.34
N ILE A 137 10.61 -5.08 7.08
CA ILE A 137 9.17 -5.03 7.42
C ILE A 137 8.82 -3.74 8.18
N ILE A 138 9.65 -3.34 9.14
CA ILE A 138 9.42 -2.13 9.95
C ILE A 138 9.61 -0.85 9.11
N GLY A 139 10.58 -0.85 8.18
CA GLY A 139 10.88 0.29 7.32
C GLY A 139 9.97 0.47 6.12
N MET A 140 9.03 -0.43 5.87
CA MET A 140 8.07 -0.31 4.78
C MET A 140 6.79 0.38 5.26
N SER A 141 6.40 1.45 4.56
CA SER A 141 5.17 2.19 4.80
C SER A 141 4.05 1.77 3.85
N SER A 142 2.79 2.09 4.18
CA SER A 142 1.64 1.83 3.31
C SER A 142 1.11 3.13 2.69
N VAL A 143 1.39 3.33 1.40
CA VAL A 143 0.97 4.53 0.65
C VAL A 143 -0.54 4.73 0.69
N GLY A 144 -1.34 3.68 0.53
CA GLY A 144 -2.80 3.78 0.54
C GLY A 144 -3.36 4.28 1.87
N VAL A 145 -2.78 3.83 3.00
CA VAL A 145 -3.20 4.28 4.33
C VAL A 145 -2.77 5.72 4.57
N THR A 146 -1.50 6.02 4.33
CA THR A 146 -0.93 7.35 4.55
C THR A 146 -1.61 8.40 3.68
N ALA A 147 -1.88 8.10 2.40
CA ALA A 147 -2.60 9.01 1.51
C ALA A 147 -4.00 9.36 2.02
N LYS A 148 -4.76 8.35 2.51
CA LYS A 148 -6.09 8.57 3.10
C LYS A 148 -6.04 9.40 4.38
N VAL A 149 -4.96 9.29 5.15
CA VAL A 149 -4.75 10.10 6.35
C VAL A 149 -4.41 11.54 5.97
N ILE A 150 -3.53 11.75 4.99
CA ILE A 150 -3.18 13.08 4.49
C ILE A 150 -4.39 13.81 3.91
N GLU A 151 -5.27 13.11 3.19
CA GLU A 151 -6.50 13.69 2.63
C GLU A 151 -7.40 14.27 3.72
N LYS A 152 -7.45 13.61 4.89
CA LYS A 152 -8.23 14.06 6.06
C LYS A 152 -7.54 15.17 6.87
N MET A 153 -6.23 15.34 6.72
CA MET A 153 -5.50 16.41 7.39
C MET A 153 -5.66 17.73 6.63
N ASN A 154 -5.94 18.80 7.37
CA ASN A 154 -5.92 20.18 6.85
C ASN A 154 -4.47 20.67 6.68
N MET A 155 -3.69 19.94 5.87
CA MET A 155 -2.30 20.25 5.57
C MET A 155 -2.18 21.23 4.41
N ASP A 156 -1.18 22.11 4.49
CA ASP A 156 -0.79 22.97 3.39
C ASP A 156 -0.36 22.14 2.17
N ARG A 157 -0.67 22.68 0.98
CA ARG A 157 -0.44 21.99 -0.29
C ARG A 157 1.03 21.61 -0.51
N GLU A 158 1.97 22.46 -0.08
CA GLU A 158 3.41 22.19 -0.24
C GLU A 158 3.89 21.00 0.61
N ASN A 159 3.41 20.92 1.85
CA ASN A 159 3.72 19.80 2.75
C ASN A 159 3.07 18.50 2.22
N ARG A 160 1.86 18.59 1.67
CA ARG A 160 1.17 17.46 1.02
C ARG A 160 1.97 16.93 -0.17
N ASP A 161 2.42 17.81 -1.06
CA ASP A 161 3.22 17.45 -2.24
C ASP A 161 4.56 16.82 -1.83
N THR A 162 5.16 17.30 -0.73
CA THR A 162 6.42 16.75 -0.18
C THR A 162 6.24 15.35 0.41
N LEU A 163 5.19 15.12 1.22
CA LEU A 163 4.91 13.79 1.79
C LEU A 163 4.61 12.76 0.70
N ILE A 164 3.95 13.18 -0.38
CA ILE A 164 3.64 12.27 -1.48
C ILE A 164 4.86 12.01 -2.36
N GLY A 165 5.74 13.00 -2.52
CA GLY A 165 7.07 12.77 -3.08
C GLY A 165 7.90 11.81 -2.26
N MET A 166 7.85 11.92 -0.92
CA MET A 166 8.51 10.99 -0.01
C MET A 166 7.99 9.56 -0.19
N MET A 167 6.66 9.38 -0.19
CA MET A 167 6.03 8.06 -0.40
C MET A 167 6.44 7.41 -1.73
N LEU A 168 6.52 8.17 -2.82
CA LEU A 168 6.97 7.64 -4.10
C LEU A 168 8.41 7.10 -4.02
N ILE A 169 9.29 7.82 -3.32
CA ILE A 169 10.70 7.40 -3.13
C ILE A 169 10.77 6.16 -2.23
N GLU A 170 9.96 6.11 -1.17
CA GLU A 170 9.86 4.96 -0.27
C GLU A 170 9.38 3.70 -0.98
N ASP A 171 8.42 3.80 -1.91
CA ASP A 171 7.97 2.66 -2.72
C ASP A 171 9.13 2.08 -3.57
N PHE A 172 9.95 2.95 -4.18
CA PHE A 172 11.15 2.49 -4.89
C PHE A 172 12.16 1.83 -3.97
N LEU A 173 12.44 2.42 -2.80
CA LEU A 173 13.35 1.85 -1.80
C LEU A 173 12.82 0.50 -1.27
N SER A 174 11.52 0.39 -1.08
CA SER A 174 10.81 -0.81 -0.63
C SER A 174 10.99 -1.99 -1.58
N ILE A 175 10.89 -1.76 -2.89
CA ILE A 175 11.15 -2.79 -3.90
C ILE A 175 12.61 -3.28 -3.83
N ILE A 176 13.57 -2.36 -3.64
CA ILE A 176 14.99 -2.72 -3.49
C ILE A 176 15.18 -3.54 -2.20
N MET A 177 14.61 -3.09 -1.08
CA MET A 177 14.69 -3.77 0.21
C MET A 177 14.13 -5.19 0.17
N ILE A 178 12.89 -5.38 -0.33
CA ILE A 178 12.28 -6.71 -0.47
C ILE A 178 13.13 -7.61 -1.35
N SER A 179 13.69 -7.07 -2.44
CA SER A 179 14.46 -7.90 -3.36
C SER A 179 15.77 -8.40 -2.74
N ILE A 180 16.45 -7.54 -1.97
CA ILE A 180 17.63 -7.94 -1.19
C ILE A 180 17.22 -8.97 -0.14
N ALA A 181 16.12 -8.73 0.58
CA ALA A 181 15.59 -9.64 1.59
C ALA A 181 15.24 -11.03 1.01
N ALA A 182 14.63 -11.08 -0.17
CA ALA A 182 14.30 -12.31 -0.89
C ALA A 182 15.54 -13.10 -1.32
N SER A 183 16.64 -12.43 -1.64
CA SER A 183 17.90 -13.11 -1.98
C SER A 183 18.50 -13.86 -0.79
N PHE A 184 18.36 -13.35 0.44
CA PHE A 184 18.85 -14.04 1.64
C PHE A 184 18.11 -15.37 1.92
N ILE A 185 16.82 -15.45 1.61
CA ILE A 185 15.99 -16.66 1.82
C ILE A 185 16.43 -17.80 0.91
N ASN A 186 16.83 -17.48 -0.32
CA ASN A 186 17.19 -18.49 -1.32
C ASN A 186 18.61 -19.08 -1.15
N LYS A 187 19.34 -18.76 -0.06
CA LYS A 187 20.76 -19.11 0.16
C LYS A 187 21.62 -18.83 -1.08
N SER A 188 21.35 -17.68 -1.68
CA SER A 188 22.01 -17.15 -2.85
C SER A 188 23.52 -17.00 -2.62
N THR A 189 24.34 -17.59 -3.51
CA THR A 189 25.78 -17.29 -3.58
C THR A 189 25.99 -15.80 -3.94
N SER A 190 27.20 -15.25 -3.76
CA SER A 190 27.49 -13.86 -4.14
C SER A 190 27.11 -13.52 -5.59
N ASN A 191 27.09 -14.52 -6.48
CA ASN A 191 26.62 -14.38 -7.87
C ASN A 191 25.11 -14.14 -7.98
N ASP A 192 24.31 -14.72 -7.10
CA ASP A 192 22.86 -14.61 -7.13
C ASP A 192 22.40 -13.23 -6.65
N LEU A 193 23.08 -12.64 -5.65
CA LEU A 193 22.87 -11.25 -5.25
C LEU A 193 23.17 -10.28 -6.39
N PHE A 194 24.27 -10.49 -7.13
CA PHE A 194 24.61 -9.70 -8.30
C PHE A 194 23.57 -9.84 -9.42
N MET A 195 23.03 -11.05 -9.63
CA MET A 195 21.97 -11.32 -10.62
C MET A 195 20.64 -10.65 -10.25
N VAL A 196 20.27 -10.64 -8.96
CA VAL A 196 19.06 -9.96 -8.48
C VAL A 196 19.19 -8.45 -8.63
N ILE A 197 20.31 -7.87 -8.20
CA ILE A 197 20.57 -6.42 -8.31
C ILE A 197 20.62 -5.99 -9.78
N THR A 198 21.28 -6.75 -10.65
CA THR A 198 21.29 -6.45 -12.09
C THR A 198 19.91 -6.60 -12.71
N GLY A 199 19.13 -7.62 -12.34
CA GLY A 199 17.73 -7.78 -12.76
C GLY A 199 16.86 -6.58 -12.37
N LEU A 200 16.97 -6.09 -11.14
CA LEU A 200 16.30 -4.87 -10.69
C LEU A 200 16.69 -3.64 -11.47
N ILE A 201 17.99 -3.44 -11.71
CA ILE A 201 18.48 -2.31 -12.50
C ILE A 201 17.95 -2.39 -13.93
N VAL A 202 17.92 -3.58 -14.54
CA VAL A 202 17.37 -3.78 -15.89
C VAL A 202 15.88 -3.49 -15.92
N ILE A 203 15.09 -4.01 -14.98
CA ILE A 203 13.65 -3.76 -14.87
C ILE A 203 13.38 -2.27 -14.63
N PHE A 204 14.13 -1.65 -13.71
CA PHE A 204 14.02 -0.22 -13.40
C PHE A 204 14.36 0.65 -14.61
N VAL A 205 15.46 0.37 -15.31
CA VAL A 205 15.85 1.09 -16.53
C VAL A 205 14.84 0.86 -17.65
N PHE A 206 14.31 -0.35 -17.81
CA PHE A 206 13.25 -0.67 -18.77
C PHE A 206 12.00 0.18 -18.52
N PHE A 207 11.49 0.22 -17.28
CA PHE A 207 10.33 1.04 -16.93
C PHE A 207 10.61 2.54 -17.00
N LEU A 208 11.83 2.98 -16.68
CA LEU A 208 12.25 4.39 -16.82
C LEU A 208 12.28 4.82 -18.29
N LEU A 209 12.80 3.97 -19.18
CA LEU A 209 12.77 4.21 -20.64
C LEU A 209 11.33 4.18 -21.17
N LEU A 210 10.52 3.24 -20.71
CA LEU A 210 9.11 3.13 -21.07
C LEU A 210 8.33 4.37 -20.63
N TYR A 211 8.55 4.86 -19.40
CA TYR A 211 8.03 6.14 -18.93
C TYR A 211 8.51 7.30 -19.80
N ALA A 212 9.82 7.39 -20.06
CA ALA A 212 10.41 8.46 -20.86
C ALA A 212 9.91 8.48 -22.31
N TYR A 213 9.45 7.34 -22.86
CA TYR A 213 8.97 7.24 -24.23
C TYR A 213 7.44 7.37 -24.34
N ILE A 214 6.71 6.71 -23.45
CA ILE A 214 5.24 6.63 -23.50
C ILE A 214 4.59 7.88 -22.93
N VAL A 215 5.07 8.40 -21.80
CA VAL A 215 4.45 9.56 -21.14
C VAL A 215 4.47 10.81 -22.02
N PRO A 216 5.58 11.23 -22.67
CA PRO A 216 5.53 12.36 -23.60
C PRO A 216 4.70 12.05 -24.86
N ALA A 217 4.63 10.80 -25.32
CA ALA A 217 3.79 10.44 -26.47
C ALA A 217 2.28 10.55 -26.16
N ILE A 218 1.86 10.15 -24.95
CA ILE A 218 0.49 10.30 -24.47
C ILE A 218 0.18 11.78 -24.24
N LEU A 219 1.06 12.51 -23.55
CA LEU A 219 0.87 13.94 -23.27
C LEU A 219 0.78 14.76 -24.58
N LYS A 220 1.57 14.43 -25.61
CA LYS A 220 1.51 15.09 -26.92
C LYS A 220 0.23 14.77 -27.71
N ARG A 221 -0.37 13.59 -27.49
CA ARG A 221 -1.68 13.24 -28.09
C ARG A 221 -2.83 13.91 -27.36
N MET A 222 -2.75 14.06 -26.04
CA MET A 222 -3.80 14.71 -25.24
C MET A 222 -3.74 16.24 -25.35
N SER A 223 -2.56 16.84 -25.53
CA SER A 223 -2.43 18.29 -25.73
C SER A 223 -3.10 18.81 -27.00
N HIS A 224 -3.37 17.93 -27.97
CA HIS A 224 -4.02 18.32 -29.22
C HIS A 224 -5.55 18.49 -29.08
N ILE A 225 -6.14 18.04 -27.97
CA ILE A 225 -7.58 18.15 -27.68
C ILE A 225 -7.91 19.50 -27.01
N GLN A 226 -6.90 20.20 -26.46
CA GLN A 226 -7.12 21.41 -25.66
C GLN A 226 -7.09 22.71 -26.49
N GLU A 227 -6.62 22.68 -27.74
CA GLU A 227 -6.60 23.87 -28.62
C GLU A 227 -7.89 24.07 -29.42
N SER A 228 -8.77 23.06 -29.55
CA SER A 228 -10.00 23.19 -30.35
C SER A 228 -11.20 23.77 -29.60
N GLU A 229 -11.16 23.93 -28.28
CA GLU A 229 -12.27 24.49 -27.50
C GLU A 229 -12.10 25.97 -27.12
N ILE A 230 -10.93 26.58 -27.36
CA ILE A 230 -10.67 28.00 -27.05
C ILE A 230 -10.94 28.90 -28.28
N MET A 231 -11.26 28.32 -29.43
CA MET A 231 -11.72 29.06 -30.63
C MET A 231 -12.99 28.44 -31.21
N ALA A 232 -14.07 28.44 -30.44
CA ALA A 232 -15.44 28.31 -30.94
C ALA A 232 -16.41 29.10 -30.05
#